data_AF-A0AAP6ZLP5-F1
#
_entry.id   AF-A0AAP6ZLP5-F1
#
_cell.length_a   1.000
_cell.length_b   1.000
_cell.length_c   1.000
_cell.angle_alpha   90.00
_cell.angle_beta   90.00
_cell.angle_gamma   90.00
#
_symmetry.space_group_name_H-M   'P 1'
#
loop_
_entity.id
_entity.type
_entity.pdbx_description
1 polymer ?
#
loop_
_entity_poly.entity_id
_entity_poly.type
_entity_poly.pdbx_seq_one_letter_code
_entity_poly.pdbx_strand_id
1 'polypeptide(L)'
;MLITRQTGASEPPIAEGSEYDDALCDLLAVKAIKKRILASQVLAYRRRCTAVQTELDSLSMKFARNCRARASLEKEILLAVAGQRTGLDDIMQVNRKVMALKTQNTTEQMTIQAKESELDMLLSEKRSLEQTLNDLEHQEEKIQALLGKEA
;
A
#
# COMPACT_ATOMS: atom_id res chain seq x y z
N MET A 1 17.02 -12.45 -87.11
CA MET A 1 17.73 -12.41 -85.81
C MET A 1 16.67 -12.53 -84.73
N LEU A 2 16.62 -13.68 -84.02
CA LEU A 2 15.87 -13.86 -82.77
C LEU A 2 16.55 -12.97 -81.69
N ILE A 3 15.92 -12.42 -80.63
CA ILE A 3 15.35 -13.10 -79.45
C ILE A 3 14.61 -12.05 -78.56
N THR A 4 13.37 -12.42 -78.19
CA THR A 4 12.50 -12.14 -77.01
C THR A 4 12.43 -10.81 -76.22
N ARG A 5 11.17 -10.38 -76.00
CA ARG A 5 10.68 -9.67 -74.80
C ARG A 5 11.01 -10.45 -73.52
N GLN A 6 11.51 -9.78 -72.49
CA GLN A 6 11.26 -10.15 -71.09
C GLN A 6 10.99 -8.89 -70.27
N THR A 7 9.72 -8.73 -69.91
CA THR A 7 9.26 -8.01 -68.73
C THR A 7 9.85 -8.68 -67.50
N GLY A 8 10.58 -7.92 -66.70
CA GLY A 8 11.12 -8.35 -65.42
C GLY A 8 11.12 -7.18 -64.45
N ALA A 9 9.92 -6.76 -64.04
CA ALA A 9 9.78 -6.05 -62.77
C ALA A 9 10.19 -7.04 -61.67
N SER A 10 11.30 -6.74 -61.01
CA SER A 10 11.70 -7.40 -59.77
C SER A 10 12.11 -6.30 -58.81
N GLU A 11 11.12 -5.55 -58.33
CA GLU A 11 11.25 -4.95 -57.01
C GLU A 11 11.44 -6.11 -56.01
N PRO A 12 12.46 -6.06 -55.13
CA PRO A 12 12.55 -7.02 -54.05
C PRO A 12 11.34 -6.83 -53.12
N PRO A 13 10.82 -7.90 -52.51
CA PRO A 13 9.63 -7.82 -51.69
C PRO A 13 9.94 -7.00 -50.43
N ILE A 14 9.14 -5.96 -50.20
CA ILE A 14 9.06 -5.30 -48.90
C ILE A 14 8.36 -6.28 -47.96
N ALA A 15 9.14 -7.15 -47.33
CA ALA A 15 8.68 -8.08 -46.30
C ALA A 15 9.09 -7.62 -44.89
N GLU A 16 9.34 -6.32 -44.70
CA GLU A 16 9.74 -5.75 -43.41
C GLU A 16 8.54 -5.28 -42.56
N GLY A 17 7.31 -5.31 -43.07
CA GLY A 17 6.11 -4.90 -42.31
C GLY A 17 5.62 -5.92 -41.29
N SER A 18 5.75 -7.22 -41.56
CA SER A 18 5.13 -8.28 -40.74
C SER A 18 5.87 -8.55 -39.43
N GLU A 19 7.21 -8.58 -39.42
CA GLU A 19 7.98 -8.89 -38.21
C GLU A 19 7.95 -7.73 -37.19
N TYR A 20 7.85 -6.49 -37.66
CA TYR A 20 7.70 -5.32 -36.79
C TYR A 20 6.32 -5.27 -36.12
N ASP A 21 5.25 -5.61 -36.86
CA ASP A 21 3.90 -5.70 -36.32
C ASP A 21 3.78 -6.82 -35.28
N ASP A 22 4.36 -8.00 -35.55
CA ASP A 22 4.35 -9.13 -34.60
C ASP A 22 5.13 -8.81 -33.32
N ALA A 23 6.33 -8.22 -33.43
CA ALA A 23 7.12 -7.80 -32.27
C ALA A 23 6.43 -6.71 -31.43
N LEU A 24 5.68 -5.82 -32.09
CA LEU A 24 4.92 -4.76 -31.43
C LEU A 24 3.68 -5.32 -30.72
N CYS A 25 2.98 -6.29 -31.33
CA CYS A 25 1.90 -7.03 -30.70
C CYS A 25 2.38 -7.80 -29.45
N ASP A 26 3.52 -8.47 -29.53
CA ASP A 26 4.13 -9.17 -28.39
C ASP A 26 4.51 -8.19 -27.26
N LEU A 27 5.07 -7.03 -27.61
CA LEU A 27 5.41 -5.98 -26.63
C LEU A 27 4.16 -5.45 -25.92
N LEU A 28 3.07 -5.20 -26.66
CA LEU A 28 1.79 -4.78 -26.10
C LEU A 28 1.18 -5.86 -25.20
N ALA A 29 1.28 -7.14 -25.58
CA ALA A 29 0.80 -8.26 -24.78
C ALA A 29 1.56 -8.39 -23.45
N VAL A 30 2.91 -8.34 -23.49
CA VAL A 30 3.76 -8.37 -22.28
C VAL A 30 3.44 -7.18 -21.37
N LYS A 31 3.23 -6.00 -21.94
CA LYS A 31 2.91 -4.80 -21.19
C LYS A 31 1.51 -4.86 -20.55
N ALA A 32 0.51 -5.37 -21.27
CA ALA A 32 -0.83 -5.59 -20.73
C ALA A 32 -0.82 -6.58 -19.56
N ILE A 33 -0.01 -7.65 -19.66
CA ILE A 33 0.22 -8.60 -18.57
C ILE A 33 0.86 -7.88 -17.37
N LYS A 34 1.92 -7.10 -17.60
CA LYS A 34 2.60 -6.33 -16.54
C LYS A 34 1.66 -5.35 -15.84
N LYS A 35 0.81 -4.65 -16.58
CA LYS A 35 -0.23 -3.74 -16.06
C LYS A 35 -1.22 -4.47 -15.16
N ARG A 36 -1.72 -5.64 -15.58
CA ARG A 36 -2.63 -6.47 -14.77
C ARG A 36 -1.98 -6.95 -13.47
N ILE A 37 -0.71 -7.36 -13.52
CA ILE A 37 0.04 -7.78 -12.33
C ILE A 37 0.18 -6.60 -11.37
N LEU A 38 0.63 -5.44 -11.85
CA LEU A 38 0.80 -4.24 -11.03
C LEU A 38 -0.54 -3.75 -10.43
N ALA A 39 -1.62 -3.73 -11.22
CA ALA A 39 -2.95 -3.38 -10.71
C ALA A 39 -3.41 -4.33 -9.60
N SER A 40 -3.14 -5.64 -9.77
CA SER A 40 -3.44 -6.64 -8.74
C SER A 40 -2.62 -6.42 -7.46
N GLN A 41 -1.34 -6.05 -7.59
CA GLN A 41 -0.49 -5.70 -6.46
C GLN A 41 -1.00 -4.44 -5.74
N VAL A 42 -1.34 -3.37 -6.46
CA VAL A 42 -1.91 -2.13 -5.88
C VAL A 42 -3.19 -2.44 -5.10
N LEU A 43 -4.08 -3.27 -5.63
CA LEU A 43 -5.29 -3.70 -4.94
C LEU A 43 -4.98 -4.49 -3.66
N ALA A 44 -4.00 -5.40 -3.70
CA ALA A 44 -3.56 -6.14 -2.52
C ALA A 44 -2.98 -5.22 -1.44
N TYR A 45 -2.15 -4.24 -1.84
CA TYR A 45 -1.59 -3.24 -0.92
C TYR A 45 -2.67 -2.34 -0.31
N ARG A 46 -3.66 -1.90 -1.10
CA ARG A 46 -4.80 -1.14 -0.57
C ARG A 46 -5.54 -1.92 0.52
N ARG A 47 -5.83 -3.20 0.28
CA ARG A 47 -6.48 -4.06 1.29
C ARG A 47 -5.64 -4.19 2.56
N ARG A 48 -4.32 -4.37 2.42
CA ARG A 48 -3.40 -4.42 3.58
C ARG A 48 -3.39 -3.11 4.35
N CYS A 49 -3.29 -1.97 3.67
CA CYS A 49 -3.38 -0.65 4.30
C CYS A 49 -4.69 -0.48 5.08
N THR A 50 -5.83 -0.86 4.50
CA THR A 50 -7.13 -0.79 5.17
C THR A 50 -7.18 -1.68 6.41
N ALA A 51 -6.63 -2.90 6.34
CA ALA A 51 -6.58 -3.80 7.49
C ALA A 51 -5.72 -3.22 8.63
N VAL A 52 -4.52 -2.74 8.31
CA VAL A 52 -3.61 -2.12 9.28
C VAL A 52 -4.23 -0.86 9.89
N GLN A 53 -4.90 -0.01 9.09
CA GLN A 53 -5.60 1.17 9.60
C GLN A 53 -6.72 0.78 10.58
N THR A 54 -7.48 -0.27 10.26
CA THR A 54 -8.56 -0.75 11.15
C THR A 54 -8.01 -1.27 12.48
N GLU A 55 -6.88 -1.98 12.45
CA GLU A 55 -6.18 -2.41 13.66
C GLU A 55 -5.67 -1.21 14.49
N LEU A 56 -5.10 -0.21 13.81
CA LEU A 56 -4.59 1.02 14.44
C LEU A 56 -5.71 1.81 15.12
N ASP A 57 -6.86 1.94 14.49
CA ASP A 57 -8.03 2.62 15.05
C ASP A 57 -8.54 1.91 16.31
N SER A 58 -8.59 0.57 16.27
CA SER A 58 -8.98 -0.27 17.40
C SER A 58 -8.01 -0.13 18.58
N LEU A 59 -6.70 -0.19 18.31
CA LEU A 59 -5.66 0.01 19.32
C LEU A 59 -5.72 1.40 19.94
N SER A 60 -5.89 2.44 19.12
CA SER A 60 -6.01 3.84 19.57
C SER A 60 -7.22 4.03 20.49
N MET A 61 -8.37 3.44 20.14
CA MET A 61 -9.57 3.43 20.98
C MET A 61 -9.36 2.69 22.30
N LYS A 62 -8.61 1.58 22.30
CA LYS A 62 -8.27 0.84 23.53
C LYS A 62 -7.34 1.66 24.43
N PHE A 63 -6.29 2.24 23.85
CA PHE A 63 -5.35 3.10 24.56
C PHE A 63 -6.06 4.29 25.21
N ALA A 64 -6.94 4.98 24.48
CA ALA A 64 -7.72 6.10 25.02
C ALA A 64 -8.63 5.69 26.19
N ARG A 65 -9.24 4.49 26.13
CA ARG A 65 -10.02 3.93 27.25
C ARG A 65 -9.15 3.66 28.47
N ASN A 66 -7.98 3.07 28.28
CA ASN A 66 -7.05 2.78 29.38
C ASN A 66 -6.53 4.07 30.04
N CYS A 67 -6.21 5.10 29.26
CA CYS A 67 -5.83 6.42 29.77
C CYS A 67 -6.93 7.04 30.65
N ARG A 68 -8.19 6.97 30.23
CA ARG A 68 -9.33 7.44 31.04
C ARG A 68 -9.51 6.64 32.33
N ALA A 69 -9.43 5.31 32.25
CA ALA A 69 -9.51 4.45 33.44
C ALA A 69 -8.39 4.75 34.44
N ARG A 70 -7.15 4.94 33.95
CA ARG A 70 -6.01 5.31 34.79
C ARG A 70 -6.23 6.65 35.49
N ALA A 71 -6.67 7.68 34.77
CA ALA A 71 -6.96 8.99 35.35
C ALA A 71 -8.05 8.92 36.44
N SER A 72 -9.07 8.06 36.26
CA SER A 72 -10.09 7.83 37.28
C SER A 72 -9.51 7.20 38.54
N LEU A 73 -8.69 6.17 38.41
CA LEU A 73 -8.04 5.49 39.55
C LEU A 73 -7.05 6.41 40.27
N GLU A 74 -6.27 7.20 39.52
CA GLU A 74 -5.38 8.22 40.11
C GLU A 74 -6.16 9.24 40.95
N LYS A 75 -7.35 9.66 40.48
CA LYS A 75 -8.25 10.54 41.25
C LYS A 75 -8.78 9.86 42.51
N GLU A 76 -9.16 8.58 42.44
CA GLU A 76 -9.61 7.82 43.62
C GLU A 76 -8.50 7.72 44.68
N ILE A 77 -7.24 7.47 44.27
CA ILE A 77 -6.09 7.50 45.19
C ILE A 77 -5.98 8.86 45.87
N LEU A 78 -6.04 9.95 45.11
CA LEU A 78 -5.91 11.31 45.66
C LEU A 78 -7.02 11.61 46.68
N LEU A 79 -8.26 11.19 46.41
CA LEU A 79 -9.39 11.35 47.34
C LEU A 79 -9.24 10.47 48.58
N ALA A 80 -8.80 9.23 48.42
CA ALA A 80 -8.53 8.29 49.51
C ALA A 80 -7.42 8.81 50.44
N VAL A 81 -6.31 9.29 49.86
CA VAL A 81 -5.18 9.90 50.59
C VAL A 81 -5.62 11.18 51.32
N ALA A 82 -6.42 12.03 50.67
CA ALA A 82 -6.92 13.28 51.29
C ALA A 82 -7.94 13.05 52.41
N GLY A 83 -8.67 11.93 52.40
CA GLY A 83 -9.74 11.64 53.34
C GLY A 83 -9.32 10.98 54.67
N GLN A 84 -8.05 10.62 54.87
CA GLN A 84 -7.50 9.93 56.06
C GLN A 84 -8.32 8.71 56.59
N ARG A 85 -9.23 8.12 55.79
CA ARG A 85 -10.16 7.06 56.25
C ARG A 85 -10.10 5.74 55.48
N THR A 86 -9.23 5.61 54.49
CA THR A 86 -9.00 4.36 53.76
C THR A 86 -7.68 3.73 54.19
N GLY A 87 -7.68 2.42 54.44
CA GLY A 87 -6.49 1.69 54.87
C GLY A 87 -5.38 1.74 53.82
N LEU A 88 -4.12 1.70 54.27
CA LEU A 88 -2.93 1.66 53.41
C LEU A 88 -3.03 0.58 52.32
N ASP A 89 -3.69 -0.53 52.63
CA ASP A 89 -3.91 -1.66 51.72
C ASP A 89 -4.76 -1.31 50.49
N ASP A 90 -5.81 -0.49 50.66
CA ASP A 90 -6.67 -0.04 49.55
C ASP A 90 -5.86 0.85 48.61
N ILE A 91 -5.10 1.80 49.18
CA ILE A 91 -4.20 2.68 48.43
C ILE A 91 -3.15 1.85 47.66
N MET A 92 -2.55 0.85 48.30
CA MET A 92 -1.59 -0.05 47.65
C MET A 92 -2.25 -0.90 46.55
N GLN A 93 -3.50 -1.33 46.71
CA GLN A 93 -4.23 -2.07 45.69
C GLN A 93 -4.51 -1.21 44.46
N VAL A 94 -4.97 0.03 44.64
CA VAL A 94 -5.21 0.94 43.51
C VAL A 94 -3.90 1.33 42.83
N ASN A 95 -2.82 1.58 43.60
CA ASN A 95 -1.51 1.89 43.02
C ASN A 95 -0.95 0.74 42.17
N ARG A 96 -1.13 -0.52 42.60
CA ARG A 96 -0.79 -1.70 41.78
C ARG A 96 -1.56 -1.73 40.46
N LYS A 97 -2.86 -1.41 40.47
CA LYS A 97 -3.67 -1.32 39.25
C LYS A 97 -3.19 -0.19 38.32
N VAL A 98 -2.86 0.98 38.87
CA VAL A 98 -2.31 2.11 38.09
C VAL A 98 -0.99 1.74 37.43
N MET A 99 -0.08 1.08 38.15
CA MET A 99 1.20 0.63 37.60
C MET A 99 1.01 -0.44 36.51
N ALA A 100 0.10 -1.39 36.70
CA ALA A 100 -0.24 -2.37 35.68
C ALA A 100 -0.79 -1.71 34.40
N LEU A 101 -1.72 -0.75 34.55
CA LEU A 101 -2.25 0.03 33.42
C LEU A 101 -1.17 0.86 32.75
N LYS A 102 -0.20 1.40 33.50
CA LYS A 102 0.93 2.15 32.93
C LYS A 102 1.80 1.25 32.06
N THR A 103 2.16 0.06 32.55
CA THR A 103 2.92 -0.93 31.75
C THR A 103 2.15 -1.34 30.51
N GLN A 104 0.85 -1.63 30.64
CA GLN A 104 0.00 -1.98 29.50
C GLN A 104 -0.05 -0.86 28.46
N ASN A 105 -0.22 0.39 28.89
CA ASN A 105 -0.22 1.55 27.99
C ASN A 105 1.10 1.70 27.24
N THR A 106 2.25 1.48 27.89
CA THR A 106 3.55 1.52 27.21
C THR A 106 3.67 0.43 26.15
N THR A 107 3.20 -0.80 26.45
CA THR A 107 3.17 -1.90 25.46
C THR A 107 2.24 -1.60 24.29
N GLU A 108 1.05 -1.06 24.56
CA GLU A 108 0.09 -0.68 23.52
C GLU A 108 0.65 0.46 22.65
N GLN A 109 1.33 1.44 23.25
CA GLN A 109 1.97 2.54 22.53
C GLN A 109 3.09 2.05 21.60
N MET A 110 3.95 1.13 22.05
CA MET A 110 4.98 0.54 21.17
C MET A 110 4.35 -0.23 20.01
N THR A 111 3.23 -0.92 20.25
CA THR A 111 2.50 -1.66 19.22
C THR A 111 1.89 -0.72 18.18
N ILE A 112 1.30 0.39 18.64
CA ILE A 112 0.77 1.46 17.79
C ILE A 112 1.89 2.01 16.89
N GLN A 113 3.04 2.37 17.46
CA GLN A 113 4.18 2.90 16.69
C GLN A 113 4.70 1.91 15.64
N ALA A 114 4.76 0.62 15.98
CA ALA A 114 5.16 -0.40 15.01
C ALA A 114 4.16 -0.51 13.84
N LYS A 115 2.86 -0.41 14.12
CA LYS A 115 1.80 -0.47 13.10
C LYS A 115 1.72 0.79 12.24
N GLU A 116 1.96 1.96 12.82
CA GLU A 116 2.13 3.21 12.08
C GLU A 116 3.29 3.12 11.09
N SER A 117 4.44 2.61 11.54
CA SER A 117 5.60 2.39 10.67
C SER A 117 5.33 1.36 9.56
N GLU A 118 4.61 0.26 9.88
CA GLU A 118 4.17 -0.71 8.87
C GLU A 118 3.27 -0.04 7.82
N LEU A 119 2.30 0.77 8.25
CA LEU A 119 1.39 1.48 7.35
C LEU A 119 2.15 2.45 6.43
N ASP A 120 3.11 3.21 6.96
CA ASP A 120 3.92 4.15 6.19
C ASP A 120 4.74 3.45 5.10
N MET A 121 5.34 2.30 5.40
CA MET A 121 6.04 1.48 4.42
C MET A 121 5.08 1.00 3.32
N LEU A 122 3.92 0.46 3.69
CA LEU A 122 2.92 -0.01 2.72
C LEU A 122 2.40 1.11 1.82
N LEU A 123 2.16 2.31 2.39
CA LEU A 123 1.74 3.48 1.63
C LEU A 123 2.83 3.99 0.69
N SER A 124 4.10 3.91 1.09
CA SER A 124 5.24 4.23 0.23
C SER A 124 5.33 3.28 -0.97
N GLU A 125 5.27 1.97 -0.72
CA GLU A 125 5.31 0.94 -1.77
C GLU A 125 4.10 1.06 -2.71
N LYS A 126 2.91 1.27 -2.16
CA LYS A 126 1.69 1.52 -2.95
C LYS A 126 1.88 2.71 -3.90
N ARG A 127 2.42 3.85 -3.42
CA ARG A 127 2.66 5.04 -4.26
C ARG A 127 3.66 4.76 -5.38
N SER A 128 4.72 4.02 -5.10
CA SER A 128 5.70 3.62 -6.12
C SER A 128 5.07 2.74 -7.22
N LEU A 129 4.22 1.79 -6.83
CA LEU A 129 3.49 0.94 -7.78
C LEU A 129 2.47 1.74 -8.60
N GLU A 130 1.74 2.67 -7.98
CA GLU A 130 0.79 3.55 -8.67
C GLU A 130 1.51 4.46 -9.69
N GLN A 131 2.69 4.99 -9.34
CA GLN A 131 3.52 5.74 -10.30
C GLN A 131 3.93 4.88 -11.49
N THR A 132 4.43 3.66 -11.23
CA THR A 132 4.83 2.73 -12.28
C THR A 132 3.65 2.37 -13.20
N LEU A 133 2.45 2.22 -12.64
CA LEU A 133 1.23 1.95 -13.39
C LEU A 133 0.89 3.12 -14.32
N ASN A 134 0.92 4.36 -13.80
CA ASN A 134 0.66 5.56 -14.58
C ASN A 134 1.69 5.75 -15.71
N ASP A 135 2.96 5.46 -15.46
CA ASP A 135 4.01 5.53 -16.49
C ASP A 135 3.76 4.52 -17.62
N LEU A 136 3.32 3.30 -17.27
CA LEU A 136 2.94 2.29 -18.26
C LEU A 136 1.71 2.71 -19.08
N GLU A 137 0.71 3.31 -18.44
CA GLU A 137 -0.49 3.86 -19.10
C GLU A 137 -0.11 4.95 -20.09
N HIS A 138 0.71 5.91 -19.68
CA HIS A 138 1.14 6.99 -20.55
C HIS A 138 1.98 6.50 -21.74
N GLN A 139 2.83 5.49 -21.52
CA GLN A 139 3.55 4.85 -22.62
C GLN A 139 2.60 4.06 -23.55
N GLU A 140 1.48 3.53 -23.07
CA GLU A 140 0.49 2.78 -23.87
C GLU A 140 -0.24 3.72 -24.82
N GLU A 141 -0.67 4.87 -24.31
CA GLU A 141 -1.26 5.96 -25.10
C GLU A 141 -0.32 6.43 -26.22
N LYS A 142 0.98 6.58 -25.92
CA LYS A 142 2.01 6.95 -26.90
C LYS A 142 2.16 5.91 -28.01
N ILE A 143 2.20 4.61 -27.68
CA ILE A 143 2.33 3.54 -28.67
C ILE A 143 1.07 3.47 -29.55
N GLN A 144 -0.12 3.57 -28.96
CA GLN A 144 -1.38 3.61 -29.72
C GLN A 144 -1.44 4.82 -30.67
N ALA A 145 -0.95 5.98 -30.23
CA ALA A 145 -0.89 7.18 -31.07
C ALA A 145 0.13 7.08 -32.22
N LEU A 146 1.17 6.26 -32.09
CA LEU A 146 2.11 5.96 -33.18
C LEU A 146 1.49 4.99 -34.18
N LEU A 147 0.88 3.91 -33.69
CA LEU A 147 0.15 2.93 -34.52
C LEU A 147 -0.99 3.56 -35.34
N GLY A 148 -1.73 4.51 -34.75
CA GLY A 148 -2.81 5.21 -35.44
C GLY A 148 -2.35 6.25 -36.49
N LYS A 149 -1.05 6.49 -36.64
CA LYS A 149 -0.47 7.39 -37.66
C LYS A 149 0.14 6.66 -38.87
N GLU A 150 0.26 5.33 -38.81
CA GLU A 150 0.83 4.49 -39.87
C GLU A 150 -0.23 3.78 -40.73
N ALA A 151 -1.53 4.01 -40.48
CA ALA A 151 -2.67 3.53 -41.26
C ALA A 151 -3.25 4.62 -42.17
#